data_AF-E4YP00-F1
#
_entry.id   AF-E4YP00-F1
#
_cell.length_a   1.000
_cell.length_b   1.000
_cell.length_c   1.000
_cell.angle_alpha   90.00
_cell.angle_beta   90.00
_cell.angle_gamma   90.00
#
_symmetry.space_group_name_H-M   'P 1'
#
loop_
_entity.id
_entity.type
_entity.pdbx_description
1 polymer ?
#
loop_
_entity_poly.entity_id
_entity_poly.type
_entity_poly.pdbx_seq_one_letter_code
_entity_poly.pdbx_strand_id
1 'polypeptide(L)'
;MAHKSKYYKELDDGVLDLSMQNLKVFSKLSELDLSGNALCELPNQISKCSLISKLILEGNAITNLPEDFVELKRLFHLDLRGNPLSPHLQNAAGDCQSKSVRRECELAAARVMKFQAVYQLKCIKVRKESEAKKRKEENRA
;
A
#
# COMPACT_ATOMS: atom_id res chain seq x y z
N MET A 1 -14.10 21.95 -5.21
CA MET A 1 -15.13 20.88 -5.26
C MET A 1 -14.39 19.56 -5.37
N ALA A 2 -14.12 18.90 -4.23
CA ALA A 2 -13.43 17.62 -4.23
C ALA A 2 -14.42 16.55 -4.69
N HIS A 3 -14.12 15.86 -5.80
CA HIS A 3 -14.80 14.63 -6.19
C HIS A 3 -14.44 13.55 -5.18
N LYS A 4 -15.06 13.60 -3.98
CA LYS A 4 -15.03 12.48 -3.02
C LYS A 4 -15.60 11.27 -3.76
N SER A 5 -14.73 10.35 -4.13
CA SER A 5 -15.08 9.13 -4.84
C SER A 5 -16.00 8.32 -3.93
N LYS A 6 -17.33 8.41 -4.16
CA LYS A 6 -18.43 7.79 -3.41
C LYS A 6 -18.45 6.25 -3.46
N TYR A 7 -17.30 5.59 -3.60
CA TYR A 7 -17.22 4.17 -3.99
C TYR A 7 -16.74 3.22 -2.90
N TYR A 8 -16.45 3.71 -1.70
CA TYR A 8 -16.00 2.88 -0.60
C TYR A 8 -16.65 3.28 0.72
N LYS A 9 -16.93 2.28 1.56
CA LYS A 9 -17.40 2.45 2.93
C LYS A 9 -16.19 2.32 3.85
N GLU A 10 -15.94 3.34 4.66
CA GLU A 10 -14.99 3.25 5.77
C GLU A 10 -15.59 2.30 6.81
N LEU A 11 -14.83 1.29 7.23
CA LEU A 11 -15.19 0.44 8.36
C LEU A 11 -14.90 1.19 9.66
N ASP A 12 -15.58 0.82 10.75
CA ASP A 12 -15.44 1.49 12.05
C ASP A 12 -14.00 1.48 12.59
N ASP A 13 -13.14 0.60 12.06
CA ASP A 13 -11.72 0.48 12.41
C ASP A 13 -10.78 1.36 11.54
N GLY A 14 -11.32 2.22 10.66
CA GLY A 14 -10.50 3.04 9.75
C GLY A 14 -9.83 2.22 8.64
N VAL A 15 -10.36 1.03 8.34
CA VAL A 15 -9.96 0.23 7.17
C VAL A 15 -10.98 0.45 6.06
N LEU A 16 -10.51 0.61 4.83
CA LEU A 16 -11.40 0.74 3.68
C LEU A 16 -11.96 -0.63 3.31
N ASP A 17 -13.29 -0.78 3.23
CA ASP A 17 -13.91 -2.02 2.73
C ASP A 17 -13.74 -2.13 1.21
N LEU A 18 -12.58 -2.67 0.81
CA LEU A 18 -12.33 -3.16 -0.55
C LEU A 18 -12.80 -4.60 -0.73
N SER A 19 -13.98 -4.95 -0.20
CA SER A 19 -14.62 -6.22 -0.52
C SER A 19 -14.73 -6.41 -2.04
N MET A 20 -14.75 -7.67 -2.46
CA MET A 20 -14.78 -8.11 -3.88
C MET A 20 -15.86 -7.39 -4.73
N GLN A 21 -16.93 -6.91 -4.10
CA GLN A 21 -18.01 -6.18 -4.76
C GLN A 21 -17.57 -4.78 -5.21
N ASN A 22 -16.76 -4.08 -4.41
CA ASN A 22 -16.26 -2.74 -4.72
C ASN A 22 -15.01 -2.79 -5.62
N LEU A 23 -14.16 -3.82 -5.47
CA LEU A 23 -12.96 -4.00 -6.30
C LEU A 23 -13.25 -4.22 -7.79
N LYS A 24 -14.41 -4.78 -8.15
CA LYS A 24 -14.82 -4.86 -9.57
C LYS A 24 -14.98 -3.49 -10.23
N VAL A 25 -15.31 -2.46 -9.45
CA VAL A 25 -15.44 -1.09 -9.93
C VAL A 25 -14.05 -0.45 -10.00
N PHE A 26 -13.23 -0.66 -8.96
CA PHE A 26 -11.86 -0.13 -8.88
C PHE A 26 -10.87 -0.77 -9.86
N SER A 27 -11.09 -2.02 -10.26
CA SER A 27 -10.24 -2.71 -11.24
C SER A 27 -10.26 -2.08 -12.62
N LYS A 28 -11.24 -1.21 -12.91
CA LYS A 28 -11.34 -0.42 -14.15
C LYS A 28 -10.81 1.01 -14.01
N LEU A 29 -10.49 1.46 -12.79
CA LEU A 29 -10.02 2.83 -12.57
C LEU A 29 -8.52 2.95 -12.84
N SER A 30 -8.15 3.97 -13.60
CA SER A 30 -6.75 4.36 -13.80
C SER A 30 -6.26 5.28 -12.68
N GLU A 31 -7.14 5.99 -12.00
CA GLU A 31 -6.80 6.93 -10.93
C GLU A 31 -7.74 6.70 -9.74
N LEU A 32 -7.18 6.57 -8.55
CA LEU A 32 -7.92 6.36 -7.30
C LEU A 32 -7.46 7.39 -6.28
N ASP A 33 -8.38 8.24 -5.84
CA ASP A 33 -8.15 9.23 -4.79
C ASP A 33 -8.87 8.81 -3.50
N LEU A 34 -8.07 8.56 -2.47
CA LEU A 34 -8.45 8.19 -1.11
C LEU A 34 -7.93 9.21 -0.10
N SER A 35 -7.66 10.45 -0.52
CA SER A 35 -7.12 11.49 0.36
C SER A 35 -8.12 11.94 1.44
N GLY A 36 -7.59 12.36 2.59
CA GLY A 36 -8.35 12.99 3.68
C GLY A 36 -9.31 12.06 4.40
N ASN A 37 -9.02 10.76 4.44
CA ASN A 37 -9.78 9.77 5.19
C ASN A 37 -8.98 9.34 6.45
N ALA A 38 -9.57 8.50 7.30
CA ALA A 38 -8.92 8.03 8.52
C ALA A 38 -8.23 6.67 8.33
N LEU A 39 -7.61 6.44 7.15
CA LEU A 39 -7.12 5.10 6.82
C LEU A 39 -5.87 4.72 7.60
N CYS A 40 -5.96 3.67 8.41
CA CYS A 40 -4.81 3.13 9.15
C CYS A 40 -3.99 2.14 8.30
N GLU A 41 -4.67 1.40 7.43
CA GLU A 41 -4.09 0.39 6.55
C GLU A 41 -4.92 0.22 5.26
N LEU A 42 -4.27 -0.33 4.23
CA LEU A 42 -4.95 -0.76 3.00
C LEU A 42 -5.10 -2.28 3.00
N PRO A 43 -6.25 -2.83 2.60
CA PRO A 43 -6.44 -4.27 2.57
C PRO A 43 -5.65 -4.91 1.42
N ASN A 44 -5.21 -6.16 1.62
CA ASN A 44 -4.40 -6.91 0.66
C ASN A 44 -5.02 -6.99 -0.75
N GLN A 45 -6.35 -6.98 -0.82
CA GLN A 45 -7.10 -7.08 -2.07
C GLN A 45 -6.96 -5.84 -2.97
N ILE A 46 -6.31 -4.76 -2.53
CA ILE A 46 -5.93 -3.62 -3.38
C ILE A 46 -5.12 -4.08 -4.60
N SER A 47 -4.38 -5.18 -4.49
CA SER A 47 -3.60 -5.80 -5.56
C SER A 47 -4.42 -6.15 -6.81
N LYS A 48 -5.72 -6.43 -6.64
CA LYS A 48 -6.65 -6.74 -7.74
C LYS A 48 -6.92 -5.54 -8.64
N CYS A 49 -6.59 -4.33 -8.20
CA CYS A 49 -6.74 -3.10 -8.97
C CYS A 49 -5.54 -2.84 -9.90
N SER A 50 -5.19 -3.83 -10.72
CA SER A 50 -3.99 -3.82 -11.57
C SER A 50 -3.95 -2.73 -12.64
N LEU A 51 -5.07 -2.05 -12.90
CA LEU A 51 -5.16 -0.92 -13.83
C LEU A 51 -4.87 0.44 -13.18
N ILE A 52 -4.78 0.52 -11.85
CA ILE A 52 -4.50 1.78 -11.16
C ILE A 52 -3.10 2.26 -11.53
N SER A 53 -3.07 3.50 -11.98
CA SER A 53 -1.89 4.20 -12.45
C SER A 53 -1.52 5.39 -11.54
N LYS A 54 -2.53 6.02 -10.91
CA LYS A 54 -2.33 7.03 -9.86
C LYS A 54 -3.13 6.66 -8.61
N LEU A 55 -2.47 6.70 -7.45
CA LEU A 55 -3.09 6.46 -6.15
C LEU A 55 -2.75 7.61 -5.21
N ILE A 56 -3.78 8.31 -4.72
CA ILE A 56 -3.63 9.43 -3.79
C ILE A 56 -4.14 8.98 -2.42
N LEU A 57 -3.26 8.98 -1.42
CA LEU A 57 -3.54 8.60 -0.03
C LEU A 57 -3.22 9.76 0.92
N GLU A 58 -3.10 10.99 0.42
CA GLU A 58 -2.72 12.16 1.21
C GLU A 58 -3.62 12.34 2.44
N GLY A 59 -3.05 12.61 3.61
CA GLY A 59 -3.81 12.96 4.81
C GLY A 59 -4.62 11.79 5.39
N ASN A 60 -4.01 10.61 5.44
CA ASN A 60 -4.54 9.43 6.14
C ASN A 60 -3.66 9.06 7.35
N ALA A 61 -3.99 7.97 8.04
CA ALA A 61 -3.23 7.43 9.18
C ALA A 61 -2.36 6.22 8.80
N ILE A 62 -1.93 6.11 7.53
CA ILE A 62 -1.26 4.92 7.01
C ILE A 62 0.16 4.84 7.59
N THR A 63 0.44 3.70 8.22
CA THR A 63 1.79 3.40 8.74
C THR A 63 2.58 2.50 7.79
N ASN A 64 1.91 1.52 7.16
CA ASN A 64 2.50 0.55 6.25
C ASN A 64 1.57 0.25 5.07
N LEU A 65 2.12 -0.34 4.01
CA LEU A 65 1.38 -0.83 2.85
C LEU A 65 1.32 -2.37 2.86
N PRO A 66 0.26 -2.99 2.33
CA PRO A 66 0.10 -4.44 2.32
C PRO A 66 1.19 -5.13 1.49
N GLU A 67 1.46 -6.41 1.78
CA GLU A 67 2.43 -7.22 1.03
C GLU A 67 2.03 -7.25 -0.46
N ASP A 68 0.76 -7.41 -0.81
CA ASP A 68 0.36 -7.50 -2.22
C ASP A 68 0.35 -6.14 -2.97
N PHE A 69 0.76 -5.04 -2.33
CA PHE A 69 0.84 -3.72 -2.97
C PHE A 69 1.76 -3.71 -4.20
N VAL A 70 2.77 -4.57 -4.22
CA VAL A 70 3.72 -4.76 -5.34
C VAL A 70 3.03 -5.20 -6.65
N GLU A 71 1.83 -5.76 -6.57
CA GLU A 71 1.09 -6.26 -7.74
C GLU A 71 0.44 -5.14 -8.58
N LEU A 72 0.43 -3.89 -8.09
CA LEU A 72 -0.04 -2.72 -8.83
C LEU A 72 0.99 -2.28 -9.91
N LYS A 73 1.22 -3.15 -10.89
CA LYS A 73 2.29 -3.00 -11.91
C LYS A 73 2.18 -1.75 -12.78
N ARG A 74 1.01 -1.10 -12.82
CA ARG A 74 0.76 0.11 -13.60
C ARG A 74 0.87 1.40 -12.77
N LEU A 75 1.07 1.29 -11.46
CA LEU A 75 1.15 2.43 -10.58
C LEU A 75 2.43 3.22 -10.87
N PHE A 76 2.25 4.45 -11.35
CA PHE A 76 3.33 5.38 -11.62
C PHE A 76 3.28 6.60 -10.71
N HIS A 77 2.16 6.88 -10.05
CA HIS A 77 2.04 8.00 -9.12
C HIS A 77 1.46 7.52 -7.79
N LEU A 78 2.17 7.81 -6.70
CA LEU A 78 1.75 7.48 -5.34
C LEU A 78 1.96 8.68 -4.44
N ASP A 79 0.88 9.19 -3.86
CA ASP A 79 0.92 10.27 -2.90
C ASP A 79 0.65 9.75 -1.48
N LEU A 80 1.64 9.84 -0.61
CA LEU A 80 1.56 9.44 0.80
C LEU A 80 1.73 10.62 1.77
N ARG A 81 1.64 11.86 1.28
CA ARG A 81 1.82 13.06 2.12
C ARG A 81 0.87 13.07 3.30
N GLY A 82 1.33 13.59 4.44
CA GLY A 82 0.46 13.69 5.63
C GLY A 82 0.04 12.35 6.23
N ASN A 83 0.80 11.27 6.01
CA ASN A 83 0.61 9.98 6.68
C ASN A 83 1.74 9.73 7.71
N PRO A 84 1.45 9.09 8.86
CA PRO A 84 2.43 8.67 9.84
C PRO A 84 3.19 7.40 9.39
N LEU A 85 3.83 7.45 8.22
CA LEU A 85 4.52 6.32 7.61
C LEU A 85 5.64 5.79 8.54
N SER A 86 5.83 4.47 8.54
CA SER A 86 6.95 3.85 9.24
C SER A 86 8.29 4.35 8.66
N PRO A 87 9.39 4.36 9.44
CA PRO A 87 10.68 4.89 8.99
C PRO A 87 11.19 4.23 7.70
N HIS A 88 10.91 2.94 7.52
CA HIS A 88 11.31 2.20 6.33
C HIS A 88 10.51 2.61 5.09
N LEU A 89 9.20 2.82 5.24
CA LEU A 89 8.33 3.26 4.16
C LEU A 89 8.56 4.74 3.83
N GLN A 90 8.83 5.58 4.82
CA GLN A 90 9.26 6.96 4.63
C GLN A 90 10.55 7.05 3.81
N ASN A 91 11.56 6.24 4.13
CA ASN A 91 12.80 6.17 3.34
C ASN A 91 12.55 5.70 1.90
N ALA A 92 11.61 4.77 1.70
CA ALA A 92 11.25 4.30 0.37
C ALA A 92 10.48 5.35 -0.44
N ALA A 93 9.54 6.07 0.19
CA ALA A 93 8.80 7.15 -0.45
C ALA A 93 9.71 8.34 -0.81
N GLY A 94 10.77 8.59 -0.01
CA GLY A 94 11.69 9.71 -0.18
C GLY A 94 11.00 11.06 0.07
N ASP A 95 11.51 12.13 -0.54
CA ASP A 95 11.03 13.51 -0.33
C ASP A 95 9.66 13.81 -0.97
N CYS A 96 8.92 12.78 -1.42
CA CYS A 96 7.50 12.86 -1.77
C CYS A 96 6.65 13.53 -0.68
N GLN A 97 7.12 13.55 0.57
CA GLN A 97 6.48 14.21 1.71
C GLN A 97 6.67 15.73 1.74
N SER A 98 7.68 16.26 1.04
CA SER A 98 8.01 17.68 1.00
C SER A 98 7.14 18.41 -0.01
N LYS A 99 6.45 19.47 0.43
CA LYS A 99 5.61 20.34 -0.43
C LYS A 99 6.39 21.04 -1.55
N SER A 100 7.72 20.93 -1.57
CA SER A 100 8.60 21.70 -2.45
C SER A 100 8.85 21.08 -3.83
N VAL A 101 8.57 19.79 -4.07
CA VAL A 101 8.93 19.14 -5.35
C VAL A 101 7.83 18.24 -5.92
N ARG A 102 6.93 18.80 -6.73
CA ARG A 102 5.84 18.06 -7.42
C ARG A 102 6.30 16.91 -8.31
N ARG A 103 7.56 16.90 -8.78
CA ARG A 103 8.09 15.90 -9.71
C ARG A 103 8.48 14.57 -9.05
N GLU A 104 8.47 14.46 -7.73
CA GLU A 104 9.02 13.28 -7.03
C GLU A 104 7.98 12.21 -6.65
N CYS A 105 6.69 12.54 -6.63
CA CYS A 105 5.63 11.55 -6.35
C CYS A 105 5.49 10.49 -7.47
N GLU A 106 5.94 10.79 -8.69
CA GLU A 106 6.01 9.80 -9.77
C GLU A 106 7.13 8.77 -9.53
N LEU A 107 8.21 9.19 -8.87
CA LEU A 107 9.30 8.29 -8.49
C LEU A 107 9.01 7.53 -7.18
N ALA A 108 8.15 8.08 -6.32
CA ALA A 108 7.76 7.46 -5.06
C ALA A 108 7.10 6.09 -5.28
N ALA A 109 6.21 5.97 -6.27
CA ALA A 109 5.59 4.70 -6.63
C ALA A 109 6.67 3.64 -6.95
N ALA A 110 7.59 3.94 -7.86
CA ALA A 110 8.64 3.00 -8.24
C ALA A 110 9.57 2.61 -7.08
N ARG A 111 9.95 3.59 -6.23
CA ARG A 111 10.81 3.34 -5.06
C ARG A 111 10.11 2.48 -4.01
N VAL A 112 8.85 2.80 -3.70
CA VAL A 112 8.02 2.05 -2.75
C VAL A 112 7.75 0.62 -3.26
N MET A 113 7.44 0.45 -4.55
CA MET A 113 7.28 -0.88 -5.17
C MET A 113 8.55 -1.71 -5.06
N LYS A 114 9.71 -1.12 -5.38
CA LYS A 114 11.01 -1.79 -5.27
C LYS A 114 11.34 -2.15 -3.82
N PHE A 115 11.06 -1.25 -2.88
CA PHE A 115 11.24 -1.51 -1.46
C PHE A 115 10.35 -2.66 -0.98
N GLN A 116 9.07 -2.64 -1.31
CA GLN A 116 8.14 -3.69 -0.88
C GLN A 116 8.48 -5.06 -1.46
N ALA A 117 8.91 -5.13 -2.73
CA ALA A 117 9.39 -6.38 -3.33
C ALA A 117 10.58 -6.99 -2.56
N VAL A 118 11.55 -6.15 -2.16
CA VAL A 118 12.72 -6.60 -1.38
C VAL A 118 12.33 -6.95 0.06
N TYR A 119 11.43 -6.19 0.67
CA TYR A 119 10.93 -6.43 2.02
C TYR A 119 10.18 -7.76 2.11
N GLN A 120 9.31 -8.06 1.14
CA GLN A 120 8.61 -9.36 1.05
C GLN A 120 9.56 -10.54 0.94
N LEU A 121 10.58 -10.46 0.07
CA LEU A 121 11.56 -11.55 -0.05
C LEU A 121 12.31 -11.80 1.26
N LYS A 122 12.62 -10.74 2.03
CA LYS A 122 13.19 -10.87 3.37
C LYS A 122 12.19 -11.52 4.34
N CYS A 123 10.95 -11.05 4.39
CA CYS A 123 9.91 -11.61 5.28
C CYS A 123 9.61 -13.08 4.98
N ILE A 124 9.51 -13.45 3.70
CA ILE A 124 9.30 -14.83 3.26
C ILE A 124 10.48 -15.71 3.67
N LYS A 125 11.72 -15.24 3.52
CA LYS A 125 12.91 -15.98 3.93
C LYS A 125 12.92 -16.22 5.44
N VAL A 126 12.64 -15.19 6.24
CA VAL A 126 12.58 -15.30 7.72
C VAL A 126 11.46 -16.24 8.15
N ARG A 127 10.26 -16.15 7.56
CA ARG A 127 9.14 -17.06 7.85
C ARG A 127 9.52 -18.51 7.53
N LYS A 128 10.08 -18.79 6.34
CA LYS A 128 10.56 -20.13 5.95
C LYS A 128 11.64 -20.69 6.88
N GLU A 129 12.57 -19.84 7.32
CA GLU A 129 13.61 -20.24 8.29
C GLU A 129 13.02 -20.56 9.67
N SER A 130 12.01 -19.79 10.12
CA SER A 130 11.32 -20.03 11.39
C SER A 130 10.47 -21.32 11.36
N GLU A 131 9.79 -21.59 10.26
CA GLU A 131 9.01 -22.82 10.03
C GLU A 131 9.93 -24.05 9.92
N ALA A 132 11.05 -23.93 9.22
CA ALA A 132 12.05 -24.99 9.12
C ALA A 132 12.69 -25.31 10.48
N LYS A 133 12.88 -24.32 11.35
CA LYS A 133 13.33 -24.52 12.74
C LYS A 133 12.28 -25.26 13.57
N LYS A 134 11.01 -24.81 13.54
CA LYS A 134 9.89 -25.49 14.22
C LYS A 134 9.76 -26.96 13.81
N ARG A 135 9.77 -27.27 12.51
CA ARG A 135 9.69 -28.65 12.00
C ARG A 135 10.86 -29.53 12.46
N LYS A 136 12.06 -28.95 12.63
CA LYS A 136 13.23 -29.69 13.14
C LYS A 136 13.14 -29.95 14.65
N GLU A 137 12.50 -29.06 15.40
CA GLU A 137 12.25 -29.25 16.83
C GLU A 137 11.11 -30.26 17.06
N GLU A 138 10.05 -30.21 16.26
CA GLU A 138 8.94 -31.19 16.31
C GLU A 138 9.38 -32.61 15.95
N ASN A 139 10.28 -32.79 14.97
CA ASN A 139 10.81 -34.11 14.61
C ASN A 139 11.87 -34.65 15.59
N ARG A 140 12.28 -33.86 16.59
CA ARG A 140 13.24 -34.26 17.63
C ARG A 140 12.57 -34.61 18.97
N ALA A 141 11.28 -34.30 19.11
CA ALA A 141 10.44 -34.69 20.24
C ALA A 141 9.76 -36.04 19.95
#